data_AF-A0AB33CQM1-F1
#
_entry.id   AF-A0AB33CQM1-F1
#
_cell.length_a   1.000
_cell.length_b   1.000
_cell.length_c   1.000
_cell.angle_alpha   90.00
_cell.angle_beta   90.00
_cell.angle_gamma   90.00
#
_symmetry.space_group_name_H-M   'P 1'
#
loop_
_entity.id
_entity.type
_entity.pdbx_description
1 polymer ?
#
loop_
_entity_poly.entity_id
_entity_poly.type
_entity_poly.pdbx_seq_one_letter_code
_entity_poly.pdbx_strand_id
1 'polypeptide(L)'
;MTTKVAHDEAEIAVRRRMAAALGFVVGTQRWQGISLQKVAVEAETHRSNLSSFIRSHGSRRNISDVKLRAVLFALGLHWDLTLTRSLHRWDLGTDQDLIDGLAVLLDVMGDFSVRVITTAGRRESFFLLIADGGAVAMLRAAGTVVAEVADLLGVGGRLDESERADSEAVQRIWLTPDVAVAEEMVRGLMALPGGARKGDRRRVEPARLHESRQSGATA
;
A
#
# COMPACT_ATOMS: atom_id res chain seq x y z
N MET A 1 24.66 15.68 22.23
CA MET A 1 24.32 16.25 20.90
C MET A 1 23.87 15.17 19.90
N THR A 2 24.43 13.96 19.96
CA THR A 2 24.08 12.80 19.11
C THR A 2 22.65 12.27 19.28
N THR A 3 22.07 12.32 20.47
CA THR A 3 20.72 11.81 20.76
C THR A 3 19.60 12.65 20.16
N LYS A 4 19.79 13.97 20.00
CA LYS A 4 18.78 14.87 19.42
C LYS A 4 18.68 14.70 17.90
N VAL A 5 19.83 14.61 17.23
CA VAL A 5 19.90 14.41 15.78
C VAL A 5 19.28 13.07 15.38
N ALA A 6 19.59 12.00 16.10
CA ALA A 6 18.99 10.68 15.84
C ALA A 6 17.47 10.65 16.06
N HIS A 7 16.96 11.42 17.03
CA HIS A 7 15.53 11.55 17.27
C HIS A 7 14.82 12.30 16.14
N ASP A 8 15.42 13.39 15.66
CA ASP A 8 14.88 14.20 14.55
C ASP A 8 14.87 13.39 13.24
N GLU A 9 15.91 12.59 12.96
CA GLU A 9 15.97 11.70 11.80
C GLU A 9 14.91 10.60 11.84
N ALA A 10 14.71 9.98 13.02
CA ALA A 10 13.67 8.98 13.21
C ALA A 10 12.26 9.57 13.01
N GLU A 11 12.01 10.78 13.52
CA GLU A 11 10.74 11.47 13.32
C GLU A 11 10.48 11.77 11.82
N ILE A 12 11.50 12.26 11.11
CA ILE A 12 11.41 12.53 9.67
C ILE A 12 11.09 11.24 8.90
N ALA A 13 11.77 10.14 9.22
CA ALA A 13 11.52 8.84 8.58
C ALA A 13 10.07 8.36 8.79
N VAL A 14 9.54 8.49 10.01
CA VAL A 14 8.16 8.14 10.33
C VAL A 14 7.17 9.00 9.54
N ARG A 15 7.37 10.33 9.50
CA ARG A 15 6.48 11.23 8.74
C ARG A 15 6.52 10.95 7.24
N ARG A 16 7.68 10.62 6.68
CA ARG A 16 7.83 10.22 5.28
C ARG A 16 7.03 8.96 4.98
N ARG A 17 7.13 7.93 5.83
CA ARG A 17 6.33 6.69 5.72
C ARG A 17 4.83 6.98 5.77
N MET A 18 4.40 7.81 6.73
CA MET A 18 2.99 8.21 6.84
C MET A 18 2.49 8.93 5.58
N ALA A 19 3.29 9.85 5.02
CA ALA A 19 2.93 10.58 3.81
C ALA A 19 2.79 9.65 2.59
N ALA A 20 3.70 8.69 2.42
CA ALA A 20 3.65 7.70 1.36
C ALA A 20 2.44 6.76 1.51
N ALA A 21 2.24 6.20 2.71
CA ALA A 21 1.09 5.35 3.01
C ALA A 21 -0.24 6.09 2.77
N LEU A 22 -0.36 7.33 3.24
CA LEU A 22 -1.53 8.18 3.03
C LEU A 22 -1.79 8.46 1.54
N GLY A 23 -0.75 8.77 0.78
CA GLY A 23 -0.83 8.95 -0.66
C GLY A 23 -1.38 7.71 -1.37
N PHE A 24 -0.87 6.53 -0.99
CA PHE A 24 -1.33 5.24 -1.51
C PHE A 24 -2.79 4.95 -1.16
N VAL A 25 -3.20 4.97 0.12
CA VAL A 25 -4.58 4.58 0.48
C VAL A 25 -5.62 5.52 -0.13
N VAL A 26 -5.34 6.83 -0.20
CA VAL A 26 -6.27 7.77 -0.83
C VAL A 26 -6.26 7.65 -2.35
N GLY A 27 -5.09 7.40 -2.96
CA GLY A 27 -4.97 7.17 -4.40
C GLY A 27 -5.76 5.95 -4.87
N THR A 28 -5.68 4.87 -4.10
CA THR A 28 -6.22 3.55 -4.46
C THR A 28 -7.68 3.32 -4.09
N GLN A 29 -8.28 4.17 -3.25
CA GLN A 29 -9.69 4.05 -2.84
C GLN A 29 -10.63 5.02 -3.59
N ARG A 30 -10.13 5.76 -4.58
CA ARG A 30 -10.95 6.75 -5.34
C ARG A 30 -12.16 6.14 -6.02
N TRP A 31 -12.03 4.92 -6.51
CA TRP A 31 -13.12 4.19 -7.15
C TRP A 31 -14.29 3.89 -6.18
N GLN A 32 -14.04 3.91 -4.87
CA GLN A 32 -15.05 3.78 -3.81
C GLN A 32 -15.65 5.14 -3.39
N GLY A 33 -15.33 6.21 -4.12
CA GLY A 33 -15.75 7.58 -3.78
C GLY A 33 -14.98 8.20 -2.62
N ILE A 34 -13.88 7.58 -2.17
CA ILE A 34 -12.99 8.17 -1.15
C ILE A 34 -12.11 9.22 -1.83
N SER A 35 -12.11 10.43 -1.26
CA SER A 35 -11.31 11.54 -1.76
C SER A 35 -10.61 12.26 -0.62
N LEU A 36 -9.51 12.96 -0.91
CA LEU A 36 -8.85 13.83 0.07
C LEU A 36 -9.80 14.85 0.70
N GLN A 37 -10.79 15.33 -0.05
CA GLN A 37 -11.78 16.27 0.47
C GLN A 37 -12.69 15.60 1.51
N LYS A 38 -13.21 14.41 1.19
CA LYS A 38 -14.10 13.66 2.10
C LYS A 38 -13.39 13.36 3.42
N VAL A 39 -12.18 12.81 3.34
CA VAL A 39 -11.39 12.45 4.53
C VAL A 39 -10.97 13.69 5.32
N ALA A 40 -10.66 14.80 4.64
CA ALA A 40 -10.35 16.05 5.32
C ALA A 40 -11.54 16.58 6.15
N VAL A 41 -12.76 16.51 5.62
CA VAL A 41 -13.98 16.91 6.34
C VAL A 41 -14.20 16.03 7.56
N GLU A 42 -14.12 14.71 7.40
CA GLU A 42 -14.30 13.74 8.50
C GLU A 42 -13.27 13.94 9.62
N ALA A 43 -12.04 14.32 9.28
CA ALA A 43 -10.97 14.58 10.25
C ALA A 43 -10.84 16.06 10.67
N GLU A 44 -11.85 16.89 10.37
CA GLU A 44 -11.90 18.31 10.73
C GLU A 44 -10.63 19.10 10.32
N THR A 45 -10.11 18.84 9.12
CA THR A 45 -8.94 19.49 8.55
C THR A 45 -9.21 20.05 7.15
N HIS A 46 -8.21 20.71 6.56
CA HIS A 46 -8.30 21.17 5.18
C HIS A 46 -7.66 20.18 4.22
N ARG A 47 -8.30 19.97 3.07
CA ARG A 47 -7.73 19.18 1.96
C ARG A 47 -6.33 19.67 1.56
N SER A 48 -6.11 21.00 1.55
CA SER A 48 -4.82 21.60 1.25
C SER A 48 -3.72 21.19 2.24
N ASN A 49 -4.09 20.93 3.49
CA ASN A 49 -3.15 20.44 4.49
C ASN A 49 -2.69 19.03 4.17
N LEU A 50 -3.63 18.11 3.90
CA LEU A 50 -3.32 16.73 3.52
C LEU A 50 -2.53 16.66 2.21
N SER A 51 -2.95 17.40 1.19
CA SER A 51 -2.26 17.43 -0.10
C SER A 51 -0.84 17.95 0.04
N SER A 52 -0.62 19.01 0.84
CA SER A 52 0.72 19.54 1.11
C SER A 52 1.56 18.57 1.93
N PHE A 53 0.99 17.87 2.90
CA PHE A 53 1.69 16.85 3.68
C PHE A 53 2.20 15.72 2.79
N ILE A 54 1.33 15.17 1.93
CA ILE A 54 1.68 14.10 0.97
C ILE A 54 2.75 14.57 -0.01
N ARG A 55 2.52 15.69 -0.71
CA ARG A 55 3.45 16.21 -1.74
C ARG A 55 4.81 16.64 -1.19
N SER A 56 4.86 16.98 0.09
CA SER A 56 6.12 17.34 0.76
C SER A 56 6.82 16.13 1.41
N HIS A 57 6.33 14.92 1.17
CA HIS A 57 6.81 13.68 1.78
C HIS A 57 6.90 13.78 3.32
N GLY A 58 5.90 14.42 3.93
CA GLY A 58 5.79 14.58 5.38
C GLY A 58 6.65 15.70 5.99
N SER A 59 7.42 16.45 5.18
CA SER A 59 8.28 17.53 5.69
C SER A 59 7.49 18.75 6.17
N ARG A 60 6.29 19.02 5.62
CA ARG A 60 5.43 20.10 6.10
C ARG A 60 4.69 19.71 7.38
N ARG A 61 4.88 20.50 8.44
CA ARG A 61 4.16 20.39 9.72
C ARG A 61 2.88 21.22 9.72
N ASN A 62 1.96 20.93 8.80
CA ASN A 62 0.72 21.69 8.59
C ASN A 62 -0.56 20.93 8.98
N ILE A 63 -0.42 19.75 9.58
CA ILE A 63 -1.50 18.96 10.18
C ILE A 63 -1.04 18.46 11.54
N SER A 64 -1.92 18.51 12.55
CA SER A 64 -1.62 17.98 13.87
C SER A 64 -1.69 16.45 13.87
N ASP A 65 -0.93 15.81 14.76
CA ASP A 65 -0.88 14.35 14.85
C ASP A 65 -2.25 13.74 15.20
N VAL A 66 -3.08 14.46 15.99
CA VAL A 66 -4.46 14.05 16.30
C VAL A 66 -5.30 13.97 15.02
N LYS A 67 -5.23 14.99 14.16
CA LYS A 67 -5.98 15.01 12.90
C LYS A 67 -5.42 14.00 11.90
N LEU A 68 -4.09 13.86 11.83
CA LEU A 68 -3.46 12.85 10.98
C LEU A 68 -3.85 11.43 11.40
N ARG A 69 -3.93 11.15 12.71
CA ARG A 69 -4.42 9.86 13.23
C ARG A 69 -5.87 9.61 12.83
N ALA A 70 -6.75 10.61 12.93
CA ALA A 70 -8.13 10.49 12.50
C ALA A 70 -8.25 10.19 10.99
N VAL A 71 -7.45 10.88 10.17
CA VAL A 71 -7.36 10.64 8.71
C VAL A 71 -6.93 9.21 8.42
N LEU A 72 -5.85 8.73 9.05
CA LEU A 72 -5.36 7.35 8.86
C LEU A 72 -6.43 6.34 9.24
N PHE A 73 -7.09 6.53 10.39
CA PHE A 73 -8.12 5.61 10.86
C PHE A 73 -9.35 5.55 9.94
N ALA A 74 -9.79 6.70 9.43
CA ALA A 74 -10.88 6.77 8.44
C ALA A 74 -10.55 6.01 7.14
N LEU A 75 -9.26 5.84 6.84
CA LEU A 75 -8.74 5.12 5.68
C LEU A 75 -8.36 3.66 5.99
N GLY A 76 -8.66 3.18 7.21
CA GLY A 76 -8.41 1.81 7.62
C GLY A 76 -6.99 1.54 8.11
N LEU A 77 -6.26 2.58 8.53
CA LEU A 77 -4.91 2.48 9.08
C LEU A 77 -4.86 2.92 10.55
N HIS A 78 -4.17 2.15 11.38
CA HIS A 78 -3.76 2.58 12.70
C HIS A 78 -2.59 3.59 12.62
N TRP A 79 -2.23 4.20 13.74
CA TRP A 79 -1.17 5.21 13.79
C TRP A 79 0.22 4.66 13.43
N ASP A 80 0.46 3.38 13.70
CA ASP A 80 1.66 2.64 13.30
C ASP A 80 1.60 2.14 11.85
N LEU A 81 0.58 2.53 11.09
CA LEU A 81 0.28 2.13 9.71
C LEU A 81 -0.14 0.67 9.56
N THR A 82 -0.43 -0.05 10.65
CA THR A 82 -1.05 -1.38 10.55
C THR A 82 -2.48 -1.25 10.03
N LEU A 83 -2.94 -2.25 9.28
CA LEU A 83 -4.30 -2.28 8.75
C LEU A 83 -5.32 -2.61 9.84
N THR A 84 -6.49 -1.98 9.78
CA THR A 84 -7.66 -2.44 10.52
C THR A 84 -8.11 -3.82 10.01
N ARG A 85 -8.87 -4.56 10.83
CA ARG A 85 -9.25 -5.97 10.57
C ARG A 85 -10.28 -6.19 9.44
N SER A 86 -10.69 -5.16 8.70
CA SER A 86 -11.60 -5.29 7.57
C SER A 86 -10.86 -5.61 6.26
N LEU A 87 -11.57 -6.10 5.25
CA LEU A 87 -11.04 -6.14 3.88
C LEU A 87 -10.73 -4.73 3.33
N HIS A 88 -9.49 -4.54 2.91
CA HIS A 88 -9.02 -3.37 2.19
C HIS A 88 -8.98 -3.65 0.69
N ARG A 89 -9.57 -2.77 -0.12
CA ARG A 89 -9.53 -2.89 -1.59
C ARG A 89 -8.81 -1.69 -2.20
N TRP A 90 -7.72 -1.95 -2.90
CA TRP A 90 -6.84 -0.92 -3.44
C TRP A 90 -6.73 -1.05 -4.94
N ASP A 91 -7.14 -0.01 -5.66
CA ASP A 91 -7.00 0.08 -7.11
C ASP A 91 -5.77 0.90 -7.47
N LEU A 92 -4.70 0.21 -7.83
CA LEU A 92 -3.47 0.85 -8.31
C LEU A 92 -3.60 1.28 -9.78
N GLY A 93 -4.47 0.61 -10.54
CA GLY A 93 -4.56 0.80 -11.98
C GLY A 93 -3.17 0.72 -12.62
N THR A 94 -2.77 1.77 -13.32
CA THR A 94 -1.45 1.93 -13.95
C THR A 94 -0.58 3.00 -13.26
N ASP A 95 -0.89 3.40 -12.03
CA ASP A 95 -0.24 4.52 -11.34
C ASP A 95 1.02 4.07 -10.58
N GLN A 96 2.19 4.41 -11.11
CA GLN A 96 3.50 4.09 -10.52
C GLN A 96 3.81 4.92 -9.26
N ASP A 97 3.23 6.11 -9.11
CA ASP A 97 3.55 7.02 -7.99
C ASP A 97 3.08 6.45 -6.64
N LEU A 98 2.24 5.42 -6.66
CA LEU A 98 1.66 4.79 -5.48
C LEU A 98 2.52 3.61 -4.97
N ILE A 99 3.52 3.15 -5.73
CA ILE A 99 4.35 1.99 -5.39
C ILE A 99 5.12 2.17 -4.08
N ASP A 100 5.67 3.36 -3.83
CA ASP A 100 6.37 3.66 -2.58
C ASP A 100 5.47 3.50 -1.35
N GLY A 101 4.21 3.93 -1.46
CA GLY A 101 3.24 3.78 -0.38
C GLY A 101 2.81 2.33 -0.17
N LEU A 102 2.68 1.54 -1.25
CA LEU A 102 2.48 0.09 -1.14
C LEU A 102 3.64 -0.58 -0.40
N ALA A 103 4.88 -0.25 -0.76
CA ALA A 103 6.07 -0.80 -0.13
C ALA A 103 6.10 -0.50 1.38
N VAL A 104 5.70 0.71 1.79
CA VAL A 104 5.56 1.06 3.22
C VAL A 104 4.51 0.19 3.91
N LEU A 105 3.35 -0.03 3.30
CA LEU A 105 2.30 -0.85 3.92
C LEU A 105 2.69 -2.32 4.02
N LEU A 106 3.36 -2.86 3.00
CA LEU A 106 3.89 -4.23 3.03
C LEU A 106 4.99 -4.39 4.10
N ASP A 107 5.83 -3.36 4.32
CA ASP A 107 6.83 -3.37 5.40
C ASP A 107 6.19 -3.48 6.79
N VAL A 108 5.05 -2.82 6.99
CA VAL A 108 4.32 -2.81 8.28
C VAL A 108 3.43 -4.05 8.45
N MET A 109 2.86 -4.56 7.35
CA MET A 109 2.02 -5.75 7.35
C MET A 109 2.78 -6.99 7.86
N GLY A 110 4.10 -7.03 7.64
CA GLY A 110 4.96 -8.11 8.09
C GLY A 110 4.82 -9.35 7.22
N ASP A 111 4.68 -10.51 7.84
CA ASP A 111 4.47 -11.77 7.14
C ASP A 111 3.02 -11.87 6.62
N PHE A 112 2.88 -12.29 5.37
CA PHE A 112 1.59 -12.47 4.72
C PHE A 112 1.59 -13.63 3.73
N SER A 113 0.40 -14.16 3.48
CA SER A 113 0.11 -15.04 2.35
C SER A 113 -0.42 -14.22 1.18
N VAL A 114 -0.01 -14.57 -0.03
CA VAL A 114 -0.40 -13.91 -1.27
C VAL A 114 -0.88 -14.91 -2.32
N ARG A 115 -2.00 -14.59 -2.99
CA ARG A 115 -2.44 -15.25 -4.23
C ARG A 115 -2.57 -14.22 -5.33
N VAL A 116 -2.10 -14.56 -6.52
CA VAL A 116 -2.21 -13.71 -7.70
C VAL A 116 -3.20 -14.31 -8.68
N ILE A 117 -4.10 -13.48 -9.21
CA ILE A 117 -5.08 -13.87 -10.21
C ILE A 117 -5.00 -12.87 -11.35
N THR A 118 -4.51 -13.32 -12.50
CA THR A 118 -4.45 -12.51 -13.72
C THR A 118 -5.69 -12.79 -14.55
N THR A 119 -6.47 -11.73 -14.78
CA THR A 119 -7.73 -11.83 -15.52
C THR A 119 -7.53 -12.33 -16.95
N ALA A 120 -8.52 -13.05 -17.47
CA ALA A 120 -8.55 -13.48 -18.86
C ALA A 120 -8.31 -12.29 -19.82
N GLY A 121 -7.34 -12.42 -20.73
CA GLY A 121 -6.90 -11.33 -21.61
C GLY A 121 -5.84 -10.40 -21.02
N ARG A 122 -5.28 -10.72 -19.85
CA ARG A 122 -4.14 -10.05 -19.17
C ARG A 122 -4.27 -8.55 -18.98
N ARG A 123 -5.50 -8.04 -18.86
CA ARG A 123 -5.74 -6.58 -18.71
C ARG A 123 -5.34 -6.07 -17.33
N GLU A 124 -5.64 -6.87 -16.31
CA GLU A 124 -5.36 -6.55 -14.92
C GLU A 124 -5.07 -7.82 -14.11
N SER A 125 -4.34 -7.65 -13.01
CA SER A 125 -4.07 -8.69 -12.03
C SER A 125 -4.54 -8.24 -10.66
N PHE A 126 -5.06 -9.21 -9.91
CA PHE A 126 -5.47 -9.06 -8.53
C PHE A 126 -4.49 -9.79 -7.63
N PHE A 127 -4.06 -9.12 -6.57
CA PHE A 127 -3.19 -9.64 -5.54
C PHE A 127 -3.98 -9.69 -4.25
N LEU A 128 -4.27 -10.90 -3.79
CA LEU A 128 -5.00 -11.17 -2.57
C LEU A 128 -3.99 -11.41 -1.46
N LEU A 129 -4.11 -10.66 -0.37
CA LEU A 129 -3.16 -10.65 0.74
C LEU A 129 -3.90 -10.98 2.03
N ILE A 130 -3.37 -11.92 2.81
CA ILE A 130 -3.79 -12.17 4.19
C ILE A 130 -2.56 -12.07 5.08
N ALA A 131 -2.52 -11.05 5.92
CA ALA A 131 -1.49 -10.88 6.93
C ALA A 131 -1.68 -11.90 8.07
N ASP A 132 -0.59 -12.31 8.71
CA ASP A 132 -0.65 -13.22 9.88
C ASP A 132 -1.49 -12.61 11.04
N GLY A 133 -1.54 -11.28 11.13
CA GLY A 133 -2.39 -10.54 12.07
C GLY A 133 -3.89 -10.52 11.72
N GLY A 134 -4.29 -11.15 10.61
CA GLY A 134 -5.68 -11.32 10.19
C GLY A 134 -6.22 -10.27 9.24
N ALA A 135 -5.48 -9.18 8.98
CA ALA A 135 -5.88 -8.16 8.00
C ALA A 135 -5.89 -8.74 6.58
N VAL A 136 -6.90 -8.35 5.80
CA VAL A 136 -7.09 -8.82 4.42
C VAL A 136 -7.01 -7.64 3.48
N ALA A 137 -6.21 -7.75 2.43
CA ALA A 137 -6.14 -6.75 1.38
C ALA A 137 -6.29 -7.38 0.00
N MET A 138 -6.88 -6.63 -0.91
CA MET A 138 -7.04 -6.99 -2.30
C MET A 138 -6.59 -5.80 -3.15
N LEU A 139 -5.53 -6.01 -3.92
CA LEU A 139 -4.92 -5.00 -4.77
C LEU A 139 -5.20 -5.33 -6.23
N ARG A 140 -5.68 -4.35 -6.99
CA ARG A 140 -5.84 -4.43 -8.44
C ARG A 140 -4.78 -3.58 -9.12
N ALA A 141 -4.05 -4.15 -10.07
CA ALA A 141 -3.06 -3.44 -10.87
C ALA A 141 -3.15 -3.83 -12.35
N ALA A 142 -2.71 -2.93 -13.23
CA ALA A 142 -2.74 -3.07 -14.67
C ALA A 142 -1.46 -2.51 -15.31
N GLY A 143 -1.16 -2.93 -16.54
CA GLY A 143 0.00 -2.46 -17.30
C GLY A 143 1.34 -2.82 -16.66
N THR A 144 2.31 -1.90 -16.73
CA THR A 144 3.69 -2.10 -16.25
C THR A 144 3.78 -2.26 -14.73
N VAL A 145 2.86 -1.64 -13.99
CA VAL A 145 2.78 -1.67 -12.52
C VAL A 145 2.62 -3.09 -11.97
N VAL A 146 1.99 -3.99 -12.75
CA VAL A 146 1.76 -5.38 -12.30
C VAL A 146 3.07 -6.10 -11.99
N ALA A 147 4.11 -5.89 -12.80
CA ALA A 147 5.42 -6.51 -12.58
C ALA A 147 6.07 -5.97 -11.31
N GLU A 148 6.01 -4.66 -11.08
CA GLU A 148 6.56 -4.01 -9.89
C GLU A 148 5.88 -4.49 -8.61
N VAL A 149 4.54 -4.62 -8.62
CA VAL A 149 3.78 -5.18 -7.50
C VAL A 149 4.15 -6.64 -7.24
N ALA A 150 4.26 -7.45 -8.30
CA ALA A 150 4.66 -8.85 -8.18
C ALA A 150 6.07 -8.99 -7.58
N ASP A 151 7.00 -8.12 -7.97
CA ASP A 151 8.36 -8.09 -7.45
C ASP A 151 8.40 -7.66 -5.97
N LEU A 152 7.62 -6.65 -5.58
CA LEU A 152 7.49 -6.22 -4.18
C LEU A 152 6.96 -7.34 -3.27
N LEU A 153 6.00 -8.11 -3.78
CA LEU A 153 5.37 -9.23 -3.07
C LEU A 153 6.20 -10.52 -3.10
N GLY A 154 7.31 -10.56 -3.84
CA GLY A 154 8.16 -11.74 -3.97
C GLY A 154 7.54 -12.88 -4.77
N VAL A 155 6.52 -12.60 -5.58
CA VAL A 155 5.79 -13.60 -6.38
C VAL A 155 6.27 -13.67 -7.82
N GLY A 156 7.50 -13.20 -8.08
CA GLY A 156 8.06 -13.01 -9.40
C GLY A 156 7.95 -14.23 -10.32
N GLY A 157 7.70 -13.95 -11.61
CA GLY A 157 8.16 -14.80 -12.70
C GLY A 157 7.13 -15.43 -13.63
N ARG A 158 5.84 -15.52 -13.28
CA ARG A 158 4.80 -15.98 -14.24
C ARG A 158 3.41 -15.56 -13.78
N LEU A 159 2.96 -14.43 -14.31
CA LEU A 159 1.55 -14.04 -14.28
C LEU A 159 0.86 -14.79 -15.42
N ASP A 160 0.60 -16.08 -15.18
CA ASP A 160 -0.16 -16.88 -16.12
C ASP A 160 -1.63 -16.47 -16.05
N GLU A 161 -2.31 -16.53 -17.19
CA GLU A 161 -3.76 -16.31 -17.19
C GLU A 161 -4.40 -17.33 -16.28
N SER A 162 -5.17 -16.84 -15.31
CA SER A 162 -5.91 -17.70 -14.41
C SER A 162 -7.10 -18.29 -15.15
N GLU A 163 -7.61 -19.40 -14.63
CA GLU A 163 -8.85 -19.98 -15.15
C GLU A 163 -9.97 -18.94 -15.17
N ARG A 164 -10.90 -19.09 -16.12
CA ARG A 164 -12.04 -18.18 -16.24
C ARG A 164 -12.84 -18.10 -14.94
N ALA A 165 -12.99 -19.21 -14.22
CA ALA A 165 -13.68 -19.26 -12.94
C ALA A 165 -13.00 -18.38 -11.86
N ASP A 166 -11.68 -18.43 -11.76
CA ASP A 166 -10.90 -17.58 -10.84
C ASP A 166 -11.01 -16.10 -11.23
N SER A 167 -10.96 -15.80 -12.53
CA SER A 167 -11.16 -14.45 -13.06
C SER A 167 -12.54 -13.90 -12.72
N GLU A 168 -13.60 -14.69 -12.90
CA GLU A 168 -14.97 -14.29 -12.57
C GLU A 168 -15.18 -14.16 -11.05
N ALA A 169 -14.56 -15.04 -10.26
CA ALA A 169 -14.61 -14.98 -8.81
C ALA A 169 -13.97 -13.69 -8.27
N VAL A 170 -12.77 -13.35 -8.74
CA VAL A 170 -12.06 -12.16 -8.24
C VAL A 170 -12.77 -10.87 -8.65
N GLN A 171 -13.36 -10.81 -9.85
CA GLN A 171 -14.20 -9.69 -10.28
C GLN A 171 -15.46 -9.56 -9.41
N ARG A 172 -16.11 -10.69 -9.08
CA ARG A 172 -17.27 -10.70 -8.19
C ARG A 172 -16.91 -10.13 -6.83
N ILE A 173 -15.82 -10.60 -6.22
CA ILE A 173 -15.31 -10.09 -4.92
C ILE A 173 -15.09 -8.59 -4.99
N TRP A 174 -14.42 -8.12 -6.05
CA TRP A 174 -14.10 -6.71 -6.22
C TRP A 174 -15.34 -5.82 -6.21
N LEU A 175 -16.41 -6.27 -6.88
CA LEU A 175 -17.66 -5.53 -7.04
C LEU A 175 -18.66 -5.74 -5.89
N THR A 176 -18.46 -6.72 -5.01
CA THR A 176 -19.35 -6.97 -3.86
C THR A 176 -19.37 -5.74 -2.93
N PRO A 177 -20.54 -5.11 -2.68
CA PRO A 177 -20.61 -3.93 -1.82
C PRO A 177 -20.36 -4.27 -0.35
N ASP A 178 -20.89 -5.40 0.11
CA ASP A 178 -20.72 -5.89 1.48
C ASP A 178 -19.28 -6.35 1.72
N VAL A 179 -18.58 -5.63 2.59
CA VAL A 179 -17.16 -5.85 2.88
C VAL A 179 -16.94 -7.18 3.60
N ALA A 180 -17.84 -7.60 4.48
CA ALA A 180 -17.70 -8.85 5.23
C ALA A 180 -17.87 -10.06 4.29
N VAL A 181 -18.90 -10.01 3.43
CA VAL A 181 -19.10 -11.05 2.41
C VAL A 181 -17.91 -11.11 1.44
N ALA A 182 -17.43 -9.96 0.97
CA ALA A 182 -16.26 -9.90 0.10
C ALA A 182 -15.00 -10.49 0.78
N GLU A 183 -14.80 -10.21 2.07
CA GLU A 183 -13.68 -10.76 2.84
C GLU A 183 -13.74 -12.29 2.95
N GLU A 184 -14.91 -12.85 3.27
CA GLU A 184 -15.11 -14.30 3.32
C GLU A 184 -14.80 -14.95 1.97
N MET A 185 -15.21 -14.33 0.87
CA MET A 185 -14.90 -14.80 -0.47
C MET A 185 -13.39 -14.75 -0.78
N VAL A 186 -12.67 -13.69 -0.35
CA VAL A 186 -11.20 -13.64 -0.47
C VAL A 186 -10.57 -14.78 0.31
N ARG A 187 -11.00 -15.02 1.55
CA ARG A 187 -10.47 -16.12 2.38
C ARG A 187 -10.74 -17.48 1.75
N GLY A 188 -11.93 -17.70 1.20
CA GLY A 188 -12.27 -18.92 0.47
C GLY A 188 -11.37 -19.14 -0.75
N LEU A 189 -11.09 -18.06 -1.50
CA LEU A 189 -10.19 -18.10 -2.65
C LEU A 189 -8.73 -18.36 -2.22
N MET A 190 -8.29 -17.78 -1.10
CA MET A 190 -6.96 -18.02 -0.54
C MET A 190 -6.78 -19.47 -0.01
N ALA A 191 -7.87 -20.13 0.39
CA ALA A 191 -7.85 -21.49 0.92
C ALA A 191 -7.80 -22.60 -0.15
N LEU A 192 -7.99 -22.27 -1.43
CA LEU A 192 -7.93 -23.28 -2.50
C LEU A 192 -6.50 -23.82 -2.69
N PRO A 193 -6.34 -25.12 -3.01
CA PRO A 193 -5.03 -25.74 -3.23
C PRO A 193 -4.20 -25.04 -4.31
N GLY A 194 -2.89 -24.88 -4.07
CA GLY A 194 -1.92 -24.41 -5.06
C GLY A 194 -1.92 -22.90 -5.36
N GLY A 195 -2.80 -22.12 -4.73
CA GLY A 195 -2.99 -20.69 -5.03
C GLY A 195 -2.21 -19.72 -4.12
N ALA A 196 -2.26 -19.91 -2.80
CA ALA A 196 -1.61 -19.01 -1.86
C ALA A 196 -0.14 -19.41 -1.63
N ARG A 197 0.76 -18.44 -1.72
CA ARG A 197 2.19 -18.58 -1.41
C ARG A 197 2.53 -17.65 -0.26
N LYS A 198 3.55 -17.99 0.53
CA LYS A 198 4.12 -17.01 1.47
C LYS A 198 4.74 -15.89 0.64
N GLY A 199 4.32 -14.65 0.89
CA GLY A 199 4.97 -13.50 0.28
C GLY A 199 6.35 -13.33 0.90
N ASP A 200 7.39 -13.26 0.07
CA ASP A 200 8.74 -12.96 0.53
C ASP A 200 9.06 -11.53 0.09
N ARG A 201 8.78 -10.56 0.97
CA ARG A 201 8.98 -9.16 0.63
C ARG A 201 10.43 -8.96 0.20
N ARG A 202 10.66 -8.28 -0.93
CA ARG A 202 11.99 -7.74 -1.18
C ARG A 202 12.17 -6.49 -0.34
N ARG A 203 13.10 -6.51 0.61
CA ARG A 203 13.57 -5.27 1.26
C ARG A 203 14.14 -4.36 0.18
N VAL A 204 13.43 -3.30 -0.16
CA VAL A 204 14.02 -2.16 -0.85
C VAL A 204 14.91 -1.46 0.20
N GLU A 205 16.21 -1.75 0.19
CA GLU A 205 17.14 -0.88 0.92
C GLU A 205 17.01 0.53 0.34
N PRO A 206 16.88 1.58 1.16
CA PRO A 206 16.95 2.93 0.64
C PRO A 206 18.30 3.06 -0.07
N ALA A 207 18.26 3.41 -1.35
CA ALA A 207 19.45 3.65 -2.15
C ALA A 207 20.40 4.53 -1.33
N ARG A 208 21.54 3.95 -0.89
CA ARG A 208 22.60 4.73 -0.27
C ARG A 208 22.99 5.77 -1.30
N LEU A 209 22.60 7.02 -1.06
CA LEU A 209 23.06 8.16 -1.84
C LEU A 209 24.57 8.05 -1.88
N HIS A 210 25.10 7.84 -3.08
CA HIS A 210 26.53 7.80 -3.36
C HIS A 210 27.12 9.14 -2.90
N GLU A 211 27.75 9.16 -1.73
CA GLU A 211 28.87 10.05 -1.49
C GLU A 211 29.99 9.60 -2.44
N SER A 212 30.14 10.34 -3.54
CA SER A 212 31.32 10.24 -4.37
C SER A 212 31.76 11.64 -4.80
N ARG A 213 32.92 12.00 -4.24
CA ARG A 213 33.91 12.98 -4.69
C ARG A 213 33.59 14.42 -4.29
N GLN A 214 34.43 15.08 -3.49
CA GLN A 214 35.85 15.30 -3.79
C GLN A 214 36.79 15.07 -2.60
N SER A 215 37.62 14.05 -2.74
CA SER A 215 38.99 14.02 -2.20
C SER A 215 39.92 14.17 -3.40
N GLY A 216 40.88 15.09 -3.31
CA GLY A 216 42.05 15.11 -4.18
C GLY A 216 42.30 16.43 -4.90
N ALA A 217 43.05 17.33 -4.26
CA ALA A 217 44.17 18.03 -4.89
C ALA A 217 45.07 18.64 -3.81
N THR A 218 45.94 17.82 -3.23
CA THR A 218 47.25 18.30 -2.76
C THR A 218 48.17 18.41 -3.96
N ALA A 219 48.67 19.61 -4.20
CA ALA A 219 50.00 19.90 -4.71
C ALA A 219 50.40 21.28 -4.15
#